data_AF-A0A0K2UN12-F1
#
_entry.id   AF-A0A0K2UN12-F1
#
_cell.length_a   1.000
_cell.length_b   1.000
_cell.length_c   1.000
_cell.angle_alpha   90.00
_cell.angle_beta   90.00
_cell.angle_gamma   90.00
#
_symmetry.space_group_name_H-M   'P 1'
#
loop_
_entity.id
_entity.type
_entity.pdbx_description
1 polymer ?
#
loop_
_entity_poly.entity_id
_entity_poly.type
_entity_poly.pdbx_seq_one_letter_code
_entity_poly.pdbx_strand_id
1 'polypeptide(L)'
;DFVLIHLSENLQNGSIYILTMNYTTISTETKKSLFFGGDDQIRGFVFYKGVYYTQLQPIYARTVFPCFDEPSFKSVFNITLRRPKNMTSISNMPIKETIKPENSEVFVHDIFDSTPLMSTYLVCIYYHKLQKRNDSL
;
A
#
# COMPACT_ATOMS: atom_id res chain seq x y z
N ASP A 1 16.65 -4.13 -7.73
CA ASP A 1 17.51 -3.94 -6.55
C ASP A 1 17.07 -4.84 -5.42
N PHE A 2 18.04 -5.30 -4.61
CA PHE A 2 17.83 -6.14 -3.43
C PHE A 2 18.49 -5.47 -2.23
N VAL A 3 17.92 -5.67 -1.05
CA VAL A 3 18.52 -5.25 0.23
C VAL A 3 19.17 -6.46 0.87
N LEU A 4 20.46 -6.35 1.20
CA LEU A 4 21.20 -7.40 1.89
C LEU A 4 21.35 -7.04 3.36
N ILE A 5 20.87 -7.92 4.24
CA ILE A 5 20.88 -7.72 5.69
C ILE A 5 21.97 -8.61 6.27
N HIS A 6 23.03 -7.99 6.80
CA HIS A 6 24.08 -8.70 7.51
C HIS A 6 23.67 -8.88 8.98
N LEU A 7 23.67 -10.14 9.42
CA LEU A 7 23.35 -10.50 10.79
C LEU A 7 24.63 -10.75 11.57
N SER A 8 24.61 -10.47 12.87
CA SER A 8 25.72 -10.79 13.78
C SER A 8 25.89 -12.29 14.00
N GLU A 9 24.81 -13.05 13.83
CA GLU A 9 24.77 -14.49 14.02
C GLU A 9 23.96 -15.18 12.91
N ASN A 10 24.22 -16.46 12.70
CA ASN A 10 23.48 -17.26 11.73
C ASN A 10 22.03 -17.50 12.19
N LEU A 11 21.09 -17.45 11.25
CA LEU A 11 19.72 -17.86 11.50
C LEU A 11 19.66 -19.37 11.76
N GLN A 12 18.82 -19.77 12.71
CA GLN A 12 18.58 -21.17 13.05
C GLN A 12 17.44 -21.72 12.21
N ASN A 13 17.63 -22.93 11.67
CA ASN A 13 16.60 -23.61 10.89
C ASN A 13 15.36 -23.91 11.76
N GLY A 14 14.17 -23.67 11.22
CA GLY A 14 12.90 -23.88 11.91
C GLY A 14 12.44 -22.74 12.83
N SER A 15 13.28 -21.71 13.02
CA SER A 15 12.94 -20.56 13.86
C SER A 15 12.17 -19.48 13.09
N ILE A 16 11.27 -18.77 13.78
CA ILE A 16 10.52 -17.63 13.25
C ILE A 16 11.21 -16.33 13.66
N TYR A 17 11.42 -15.45 12.69
CA TYR A 17 12.06 -14.15 12.90
C TYR A 17 11.11 -13.03 12.47
N ILE A 18 11.17 -11.91 13.17
CA ILE A 18 10.42 -10.69 12.81
C ILE A 18 11.42 -9.64 12.34
N LEU A 19 11.25 -9.19 11.11
CA LEU A 19 12.03 -8.11 10.53
C LEU A 19 11.19 -6.84 10.48
N THR A 20 11.63 -5.81 11.21
CA THR A 20 11.00 -4.49 11.22
C THR A 20 11.89 -3.52 10.43
N MET A 21 11.32 -2.85 9.44
CA MET A 21 12.04 -1.88 8.61
C MET A 21 11.24 -0.60 8.47
N ASN A 22 11.90 0.53 8.71
CA ASN A 22 11.39 1.83 8.31
C ASN A 22 11.89 2.13 6.90
N TYR A 23 11.00 2.55 6.01
CA TYR A 23 11.32 2.85 4.62
C TYR A 23 10.50 4.04 4.13
N THR A 24 10.93 4.63 3.03
CA THR A 24 10.18 5.65 2.31
C THR A 24 10.09 5.26 0.84
N THR A 25 9.02 5.67 0.19
CA THR A 25 8.84 5.53 -1.26
C THR A 25 8.28 6.84 -1.81
N ILE A 26 8.48 7.07 -3.10
CA ILE A 26 8.01 8.28 -3.79
C ILE A 26 6.90 7.86 -4.74
N SER A 27 5.77 8.55 -4.68
CA SER A 27 4.71 8.37 -5.67
C SER A 27 5.10 9.01 -7.00
N THR A 28 4.86 8.31 -8.10
CA THR A 28 5.02 8.88 -9.45
C THR A 28 3.74 9.60 -9.85
N GLU A 29 3.82 10.88 -10.20
CA GLU A 29 2.68 11.62 -10.76
C GLU A 29 2.54 11.32 -12.26
N THR A 30 1.32 11.05 -12.70
CA THR A 30 1.01 10.82 -14.12
C THR A 30 -0.13 11.71 -14.60
N LYS A 31 -0.17 11.99 -15.90
CA LYS A 31 -1.29 12.65 -16.59
C LYS A 31 -2.16 11.68 -17.39
N LYS A 32 -1.76 10.41 -17.48
CA LYS A 32 -2.49 9.35 -18.19
C LYS A 32 -3.25 8.47 -17.19
N SER A 33 -4.49 8.13 -17.54
CA SER A 33 -5.29 7.20 -16.74
C SER A 33 -4.88 5.76 -17.05
N LEU A 34 -4.90 4.88 -16.04
CA LEU A 34 -4.77 3.44 -16.26
C LEU A 34 -6.02 2.82 -16.93
N PHE A 35 -7.20 3.42 -16.78
CA PHE A 35 -8.48 2.77 -17.12
C PHE A 35 -8.96 3.04 -18.55
N PHE A 36 -8.51 4.13 -19.19
CA PHE A 36 -8.98 4.56 -20.51
C PHE A 36 -7.83 4.54 -21.53
N GLY A 37 -7.46 3.36 -22.00
CA GLY A 37 -6.33 3.16 -22.93
C GLY A 37 -4.96 3.33 -22.26
N GLY A 38 -4.85 2.88 -21.01
CA GLY A 38 -3.74 3.18 -20.12
C GLY A 38 -2.37 2.71 -20.61
N ASP A 39 -1.37 3.49 -20.21
CA ASP A 39 0.03 3.20 -20.45
C ASP A 39 0.48 2.07 -19.51
N ASP A 40 0.84 0.92 -20.09
CA ASP A 40 1.31 -0.25 -19.35
C ASP A 40 2.59 0.03 -18.53
N GLN A 41 3.21 1.18 -18.72
CA GLN A 41 4.37 1.60 -17.94
C GLN A 41 4.02 2.20 -16.56
N ILE A 42 2.75 2.56 -16.31
CA ILE A 42 2.37 3.11 -15.00
C ILE A 42 2.30 1.97 -13.97
N ARG A 43 3.27 1.95 -13.05
CA ARG A 43 3.50 0.91 -12.05
C ARG A 43 4.01 1.50 -10.74
N GLY A 44 3.93 0.73 -9.65
CA GLY A 44 4.36 1.14 -8.31
C GLY A 44 3.30 1.97 -7.59
N PHE A 45 3.73 2.96 -6.83
CA PHE A 45 2.84 3.90 -6.14
C PHE A 45 2.64 5.16 -6.99
N VAL A 46 1.39 5.50 -7.30
CA VAL A 46 1.05 6.44 -8.37
C VAL A 46 0.10 7.51 -7.84
N PHE A 47 0.30 8.74 -8.31
CA PHE A 47 -0.62 9.86 -8.11
C PHE A 47 -1.21 10.31 -9.46
N TYR A 48 -2.54 10.38 -9.54
CA TYR A 48 -3.27 10.82 -10.71
C TYR A 48 -4.51 11.62 -10.30
N LYS A 49 -4.61 12.88 -10.73
CA LYS A 49 -5.81 13.73 -10.53
C LYS A 49 -6.39 13.72 -9.10
N GLY A 50 -5.54 13.84 -8.08
CA GLY A 50 -5.99 13.89 -6.68
C GLY A 50 -6.29 12.52 -6.05
N VAL A 51 -5.91 11.44 -6.73
CA VAL A 51 -6.02 10.06 -6.28
C VAL A 51 -4.61 9.47 -6.16
N TYR A 52 -4.35 8.79 -5.06
CA TYR A 52 -3.18 7.93 -4.90
C TYR A 52 -3.61 6.48 -5.00
N TYR A 53 -2.85 5.65 -5.71
CA TYR A 53 -3.14 4.24 -5.84
C TYR A 53 -1.87 3.41 -6.09
N THR A 54 -1.94 2.09 -5.89
CA THR A 54 -0.87 1.15 -6.24
C THR A 54 -1.20 0.34 -7.49
N GLN A 55 -0.19 0.10 -8.32
CA GLN A 55 -0.24 -0.85 -9.43
C GLN A 55 1.02 -1.71 -9.40
N LEU A 56 0.94 -2.88 -8.75
CA LEU A 56 2.13 -3.63 -8.35
C LEU A 56 2.46 -4.82 -9.26
N GLN A 57 1.57 -5.19 -10.18
CA GLN A 57 1.82 -6.30 -11.09
C GLN A 57 2.89 -5.96 -12.15
N PRO A 58 3.80 -6.88 -12.48
CA PRO A 58 4.01 -8.19 -11.83
C PRO A 58 4.96 -8.15 -10.63
N ILE A 59 5.95 -7.26 -10.63
CA ILE A 59 7.08 -7.27 -9.67
C ILE A 59 7.41 -5.88 -9.12
N TYR A 60 6.39 -5.02 -8.97
CA TYR A 60 6.55 -3.65 -8.53
C TYR A 60 6.22 -3.45 -7.04
N ALA A 61 5.80 -4.49 -6.31
CA ALA A 61 5.55 -4.36 -4.87
C ALA A 61 6.82 -3.93 -4.12
N ARG A 62 7.98 -4.46 -4.54
CA ARG A 62 9.31 -4.09 -4.01
C ARG A 62 9.66 -2.61 -4.15
N THR A 63 9.00 -1.86 -5.04
CA THR A 63 9.20 -0.41 -5.20
C THR A 63 8.40 0.42 -4.18
N VAL A 64 7.38 -0.19 -3.58
CA VAL A 64 6.48 0.48 -2.63
C VAL A 64 6.83 0.10 -1.21
N PHE A 65 7.13 -1.18 -0.94
CA PHE A 65 7.55 -1.65 0.38
C PHE A 65 8.53 -2.83 0.28
N PRO A 66 9.50 -2.95 1.21
CA PRO A 66 10.42 -4.09 1.25
C PRO A 66 9.66 -5.40 1.45
N CYS A 67 9.79 -6.34 0.52
CA CYS A 67 9.11 -7.63 0.57
C CYS A 67 9.81 -8.68 -0.30
N PHE A 68 9.45 -9.96 -0.07
CA PHE A 68 9.80 -11.06 -0.96
C PHE A 68 8.85 -11.06 -2.16
N ASP A 69 9.17 -10.27 -3.17
CA ASP A 69 8.29 -9.96 -4.29
C ASP A 69 8.32 -11.01 -5.41
N GLU A 70 7.98 -12.25 -5.05
CA GLU A 70 7.74 -13.36 -5.98
C GLU A 70 6.35 -13.96 -5.73
N PRO A 71 5.61 -14.37 -6.78
CA PRO A 71 4.23 -14.86 -6.64
C PRO A 71 4.05 -16.05 -5.69
N SER A 72 5.09 -16.88 -5.51
CA SER A 72 5.08 -18.06 -4.65
C SER A 72 5.14 -17.73 -3.15
N PHE A 73 5.71 -16.58 -2.76
CA PHE A 73 5.77 -16.13 -1.36
C PHE A 73 4.47 -15.43 -0.97
N LYS A 74 3.38 -16.19 -0.86
CA LYS A 74 2.10 -15.66 -0.40
C LYS A 74 2.14 -15.37 1.10
N SER A 75 1.50 -14.28 1.49
CA SER A 75 1.45 -13.81 2.88
C SER A 75 0.08 -13.22 3.23
N VAL A 76 -0.20 -13.13 4.53
CA VAL A 76 -1.30 -12.33 5.07
C VAL A 76 -0.77 -10.93 5.33
N PHE A 77 -1.50 -9.91 4.87
CA PHE A 77 -1.14 -8.51 5.04
C PHE A 77 -2.07 -7.83 6.04
N ASN A 78 -1.46 -7.19 7.04
CA ASN A 78 -2.14 -6.27 7.94
C ASN A 78 -1.77 -4.86 7.52
N ILE A 79 -2.74 -4.11 7.01
CA ILE A 79 -2.50 -2.79 6.42
C ILE A 79 -3.11 -1.72 7.33
N THR A 80 -2.29 -0.71 7.63
CA THR A 80 -2.75 0.51 8.30
C THR A 80 -2.36 1.69 7.43
N LEU A 81 -3.33 2.51 7.04
CA LEU A 81 -3.07 3.72 6.24
C LEU A 81 -3.30 4.97 7.08
N ARG A 82 -2.23 5.75 7.27
CA ARG A 82 -2.31 7.11 7.79
C ARG A 82 -2.64 8.06 6.65
N ARG A 83 -3.82 8.68 6.66
CA ARG A 83 -4.29 9.61 5.63
C ARG A 83 -4.85 10.92 6.21
N PRO A 84 -4.91 12.01 5.43
CA PRO A 84 -5.65 13.20 5.82
C PRO A 84 -7.12 12.88 6.10
N LYS A 85 -7.70 13.52 7.12
CA LYS A 85 -9.09 13.30 7.55
C LYS A 85 -10.15 13.56 6.46
N ASN A 86 -9.83 14.41 5.48
CA ASN A 86 -10.71 14.80 4.39
C ASN A 86 -10.59 13.91 3.13
N MET A 87 -9.79 12.84 3.20
CA MET A 87 -9.66 11.83 2.16
C MET A 87 -10.35 10.53 2.58
N THR A 88 -10.75 9.71 1.62
CA THR A 88 -11.25 8.35 1.84
C THR A 88 -10.19 7.36 1.38
N SER A 89 -10.06 6.24 2.09
CA SER A 89 -9.13 5.16 1.76
C SER A 89 -9.87 3.87 1.41
N ILE A 90 -9.22 3.04 0.59
CA ILE A 90 -9.65 1.69 0.21
C ILE A 90 -8.38 0.83 0.15
N SER A 91 -8.52 -0.43 0.54
CA SER A 91 -7.48 -1.45 0.48
C SER A 91 -8.11 -2.79 0.04
N ASN A 92 -7.39 -3.89 0.17
CA ASN A 92 -7.86 -5.23 -0.15
C ASN A 92 -9.04 -5.69 0.71
N MET A 93 -9.09 -5.23 1.97
CA MET A 93 -10.07 -5.63 2.97
C MET A 93 -10.84 -4.40 3.47
N PRO A 94 -12.03 -4.57 4.09
CA PRO A 94 -12.76 -3.44 4.69
C PRO A 94 -11.98 -2.82 5.85
N ILE A 95 -12.30 -1.55 6.13
CA ILE A 95 -11.79 -0.86 7.32
C ILE A 95 -12.42 -1.50 8.55
N LYS A 96 -11.56 -2.02 9.43
CA LYS A 96 -11.94 -2.55 10.75
C LYS A 96 -12.18 -1.41 11.74
N GLU A 97 -11.28 -0.43 11.74
CA GLU A 97 -11.31 0.69 12.68
C GLU A 97 -10.62 1.93 12.08
N THR A 98 -11.12 3.12 12.39
CA THR A 98 -10.42 4.39 12.12
C THR A 98 -10.05 5.06 13.44
N ILE A 99 -8.76 5.16 13.72
CA ILE A 99 -8.24 5.78 14.94
C ILE A 99 -7.83 7.22 14.64
N LYS A 100 -8.24 8.15 15.52
CA LYS A 100 -7.73 9.52 15.54
C LYS A 100 -6.63 9.63 16.60
N PRO A 101 -5.36 9.80 16.23
CA PRO A 101 -4.28 10.00 17.21
C PRO A 101 -4.55 11.27 18.03
N GLU A 102 -4.32 11.22 19.35
CA GLU A 102 -4.63 12.32 20.29
C GLU A 102 -4.02 13.67 19.86
N ASN A 103 -2.83 13.63 19.26
CA ASN A 103 -2.11 14.83 18.80
C ASN A 103 -2.22 15.09 17.29
N SER A 104 -3.20 14.52 16.59
CA SER A 104 -3.40 14.76 15.16
C SER A 104 -4.77 15.33 14.83
N GLU A 105 -4.79 16.62 14.48
CA GLU A 105 -5.98 17.28 13.94
C GLU A 105 -6.19 17.05 12.43
N VAL A 106 -5.14 16.58 11.75
CA VAL A 106 -5.06 16.52 10.29
C VAL A 106 -5.15 15.09 9.78
N PHE A 107 -4.60 14.11 10.50
CA PHE A 107 -4.50 12.72 10.04
C PHE A 107 -5.33 11.77 10.90
N VAL A 108 -5.81 10.70 10.26
CA VAL A 108 -6.42 9.54 10.89
C VAL A 108 -5.74 8.27 10.39
N HIS A 109 -5.84 7.19 11.14
CA HIS A 109 -5.29 5.88 10.80
C HIS A 109 -6.45 4.94 10.51
N ASP A 110 -6.58 4.49 9.26
CA ASP A 110 -7.50 3.41 8.93
C ASP A 110 -6.77 2.08 9.06
N ILE A 111 -7.29 1.22 9.92
CA ILE A 111 -6.83 -0.15 10.13
C ILE A 111 -7.77 -1.04 9.34
N PHE A 112 -7.22 -1.78 8.37
CA PHE A 112 -7.99 -2.73 7.56
C PHE A 112 -7.96 -4.13 8.19
N ASP A 113 -8.97 -4.94 7.91
CA ASP A 113 -8.92 -6.36 8.26
C ASP A 113 -7.76 -7.08 7.55
N SER A 114 -7.29 -8.17 8.17
CA SER A 114 -6.22 -9.00 7.62
C SER A 114 -6.65 -9.61 6.28
N THR A 115 -5.78 -9.56 5.27
CA THR A 115 -6.05 -10.22 3.99
C THR A 115 -6.07 -11.75 4.13
N PRO A 116 -6.74 -12.47 3.21
CA PRO A 116 -6.41 -13.86 2.96
C PRO A 116 -4.94 -14.02 2.52
N LEU A 117 -4.47 -15.27 2.49
CA LEU A 117 -3.15 -15.61 1.96
C LEU A 117 -3.05 -15.23 0.46
N MET A 118 -2.26 -14.23 0.12
CA MET A 118 -2.15 -13.70 -1.24
C MET A 118 -0.73 -13.26 -1.62
N SER A 119 -0.47 -13.07 -2.91
CA SER A 119 0.83 -12.61 -3.41
C SER A 119 0.99 -11.08 -3.26
N THR A 120 2.23 -10.62 -3.15
CA THR A 120 2.60 -9.20 -2.95
C THR A 120 2.05 -8.25 -4.01
N TYR A 121 2.01 -8.67 -5.27
CA TYR A 121 1.54 -7.83 -6.38
C TYR A 121 0.04 -7.49 -6.33
N LEU A 122 -0.73 -8.15 -5.46
CA LEU A 122 -2.16 -7.87 -5.25
C LEU A 122 -2.40 -6.82 -4.16
N VAL A 123 -1.37 -6.38 -3.43
CA VAL A 123 -1.50 -5.39 -2.37
C VAL A 123 -2.02 -4.07 -2.96
N CYS A 124 -3.13 -3.61 -2.41
CA CYS A 124 -3.83 -2.42 -2.86
C CYS A 124 -3.78 -1.34 -1.77
N ILE A 125 -3.30 -0.16 -2.13
CA ILE A 125 -3.47 1.07 -1.36
C ILE A 125 -4.13 2.05 -2.31
N TYR A 126 -5.28 2.58 -1.93
CA TYR A 126 -5.99 3.60 -2.70
C TYR A 126 -6.53 4.66 -1.75
N TYR A 127 -6.32 5.93 -2.05
CA TYR A 127 -6.98 7.01 -1.31
C TYR A 127 -7.15 8.27 -2.16
N HIS A 128 -8.26 8.97 -1.94
CA HIS A 128 -8.64 10.14 -2.73
C HIS A 128 -9.40 11.16 -1.89
N LYS A 129 -9.46 12.40 -2.36
CA LYS A 129 -10.34 13.39 -1.77
C LYS A 129 -11.80 13.08 -2.12
N LEU A 130 -12.69 13.15 -1.15
CA LEU A 130 -14.13 13.09 -1.42
C LEU A 130 -14.54 14.25 -2.33
N GLN A 131 -15.13 13.92 -3.47
CA GLN A 131 -15.86 14.90 -4.27
C GLN A 131 -17.32 14.80 -3.88
N LYS A 132 -17.92 15.91 -3.46
CA LYS A 132 -19.39 15.97 -3.33
C LYS A 132 -19.95 15.73 -4.72
N ARG A 133 -20.69 14.64 -4.87
CA ARG A 133 -21.49 14.40 -6.06
C ARG A 133 -22.70 15.33 -5.96
N ASN A 134 -22.70 16.40 -6.73
CA ASN A 134 -23.89 17.24 -6.90
C ASN A 134 -24.85 16.51 -7.85
N ASP A 135 -25.49 15.45 -7.37
CA ASP A 135 -26.63 14.88 -8.08
C ASP A 135 -27.84 15.76 -7.77
N SER A 136 -28.11 16.72 -8.64
CA SER A 136 -29.44 17.30 -8.77
C SER A 136 -30.30 16.27 -9.48
N LEU A 137 -31.19 15.59 -8.74
CA LEU A 137 -32.39 14.98 -9.31
C LEU A 137 -33.41 16.09 -9.61
#